data_AF-W5T1L4-F1
#
_entry.id   AF-W5T1L4-F1
#
_cell.length_a   1.000
_cell.length_b   1.000
_cell.length_c   1.000
_cell.angle_alpha   90.00
_cell.angle_beta   90.00
_cell.angle_gamma   90.00
#
_symmetry.space_group_name_H-M   'P 1'
#
loop_
_entity.id
_entity.type
_entity.pdbx_description
1 polymer ?
#
loop_
_entity_poly.entity_id
_entity_poly.type
_entity_poly.pdbx_seq_one_letter_code
_entity_poly.pdbx_strand_id
1 'polypeptide(L)'
;MILKIYFYCKLSYFKKIKDTVTSTKESLQKGVSDIKSGGNPNSAETETAVNKLVAETLDKIIDGAKTVSEAIGDVNAPIGNIADQATAGTAAEKVI
;
A
#
# COMPACT_ATOMS: atom_id res chain seq x y z
N MET A 1 -25.05 7.27 -10.95
CA MET A 1 -23.73 7.81 -11.31
C MET A 1 -22.81 8.00 -10.11
N ILE A 2 -23.33 8.51 -8.98
CA ILE A 2 -22.58 8.73 -7.72
C ILE A 2 -21.90 7.45 -7.19
N LEU A 3 -22.56 6.29 -7.27
CA LEU A 3 -22.02 5.01 -6.76
C LEU A 3 -20.76 4.51 -7.52
N LYS A 4 -20.61 4.84 -8.82
CA LYS A 4 -19.43 4.47 -9.63
C LYS A 4 -18.18 5.31 -9.28
N ILE A 5 -18.36 6.55 -8.82
CA ILE A 5 -17.26 7.44 -8.42
C ILE A 5 -16.59 6.98 -7.12
N TYR A 6 -17.39 6.61 -6.11
CA TYR A 6 -16.84 6.06 -4.85
C TYR A 6 -16.12 4.73 -5.06
N PHE A 7 -16.56 3.95 -6.06
CA PHE A 7 -16.01 2.65 -6.40
C PHE A 7 -14.64 2.74 -7.07
N TYR A 8 -14.50 3.56 -8.12
CA TYR A 8 -13.24 3.76 -8.83
C TYR A 8 -12.15 4.40 -7.95
N CYS A 9 -12.53 5.16 -6.93
CA CYS A 9 -11.58 5.83 -6.03
C CYS A 9 -10.84 4.84 -5.11
N LYS A 10 -11.47 3.73 -4.68
CA LYS A 10 -10.90 2.81 -3.67
C LYS A 10 -9.77 1.93 -4.19
N LEU A 11 -9.99 1.20 -5.28
CA LEU A 11 -8.95 0.36 -5.88
C LEU A 11 -7.79 1.20 -6.43
N SER A 12 -8.11 2.35 -7.02
CA SER A 12 -7.11 3.29 -7.55
C SER A 12 -6.23 3.89 -6.45
N TYR A 13 -6.72 4.04 -5.23
CA TYR A 13 -5.96 4.62 -4.13
C TYR A 13 -4.77 3.74 -3.73
N PHE A 14 -5.00 2.47 -3.40
CA PHE A 14 -3.91 1.57 -2.97
C PHE A 14 -2.91 1.25 -4.10
N LYS A 15 -3.39 1.15 -5.34
CA LYS A 15 -2.49 1.06 -6.51
C LYS A 15 -1.58 2.29 -6.62
N LYS A 16 -2.14 3.50 -6.48
CA LYS A 16 -1.34 4.74 -6.47
C LYS A 16 -0.33 4.76 -5.34
N ILE A 17 -0.72 4.38 -4.12
CA ILE A 17 0.22 4.28 -2.99
C ILE A 17 1.36 3.33 -3.33
N LYS A 18 1.07 2.12 -3.81
CA LYS A 18 2.08 1.14 -4.22
C LYS A 18 3.03 1.71 -5.27
N ASP A 19 2.49 2.32 -6.34
CA ASP A 19 3.28 2.86 -7.44
C ASP A 19 4.17 4.04 -6.99
N THR A 20 3.62 4.97 -6.21
CA THR A 20 4.37 6.13 -5.68
C THR A 20 5.50 5.69 -4.73
N VAL A 21 5.23 4.75 -3.84
CA VAL A 21 6.24 4.26 -2.88
C VAL A 21 7.32 3.45 -3.61
N THR A 22 6.96 2.67 -4.64
CA THR A 22 7.93 1.97 -5.49
C THR A 22 8.86 2.95 -6.19
N SER A 23 8.33 4.01 -6.82
CA SER A 23 9.14 5.04 -7.47
C SER A 23 10.07 5.78 -6.50
N THR A 24 9.60 6.01 -5.26
CA THR A 24 10.42 6.61 -4.20
C THR A 24 11.57 5.68 -3.80
N LYS A 25 11.30 4.38 -3.62
CA LYS A 25 12.31 3.36 -3.33
C LYS A 25 13.40 3.34 -4.42
N GLU A 26 13.01 3.28 -5.68
CA GLU A 26 13.96 3.28 -6.81
C GLU A 26 14.82 4.54 -6.85
N SER A 27 14.20 5.71 -6.61
CA SER A 27 14.91 6.99 -6.58
C SER A 27 15.92 7.07 -5.44
N LEU A 28 15.59 6.54 -4.26
CA LEU A 28 16.51 6.47 -3.12
C LEU A 28 17.69 5.53 -3.41
N GLN A 29 17.44 4.35 -3.98
CA GLN A 29 18.49 3.39 -4.35
C GLN A 29 19.42 3.95 -5.43
N LYS A 30 18.87 4.70 -6.40
CA LYS A 30 19.67 5.44 -7.37
C LYS A 30 20.51 6.52 -6.69
N GLY A 31 19.92 7.30 -5.78
CA GLY A 31 20.65 8.31 -5.01
C GLY A 31 21.83 7.74 -4.22
N VAL A 32 21.67 6.57 -3.60
CA VAL A 32 22.77 5.86 -2.93
C VAL A 32 23.87 5.46 -3.91
N SER A 33 23.49 4.94 -5.08
CA SER A 33 24.45 4.56 -6.13
C SER A 33 25.24 5.76 -6.64
N ASP A 34 24.56 6.90 -6.83
CA ASP A 34 25.17 8.15 -7.26
C ASP A 34 26.17 8.66 -6.19
N ILE A 35 25.81 8.62 -4.90
CA ILE A 35 26.67 9.02 -3.76
C ILE A 35 27.92 8.12 -3.66
N LYS A 36 27.79 6.81 -3.88
CA LYS A 36 28.91 5.88 -3.92
C LYS A 36 29.86 6.20 -5.06
N SER A 37 29.32 6.43 -6.25
CA SER A 37 30.11 6.73 -7.44
C SER A 37 30.86 8.07 -7.32
N GLY A 38 30.28 9.03 -6.59
CA GLY A 38 30.89 10.32 -6.29
C GLY A 38 32.04 10.29 -5.27
N GLY A 39 32.42 9.12 -4.74
CA GLY A 39 33.54 8.99 -3.81
C GLY A 39 33.27 9.59 -2.43
N ASN A 40 32.01 9.70 -2.01
CA ASN A 40 31.67 10.22 -0.69
C ASN A 40 32.14 9.24 0.41
N PRO A 41 32.97 9.67 1.37
CA PRO A 41 33.45 8.81 2.46
C PRO A 41 32.32 8.30 3.38
N ASN A 42 31.19 9.01 3.45
CA ASN A 42 30.00 8.63 4.23
C ASN A 42 28.98 7.83 3.41
N SER A 43 29.34 7.36 2.21
CA SER A 43 28.44 6.61 1.33
C SER A 43 27.95 5.30 1.96
N ALA A 44 28.78 4.61 2.73
CA ALA A 44 28.43 3.36 3.41
C ALA A 44 27.37 3.57 4.52
N GLU A 45 27.48 4.65 5.29
CA GLU A 45 26.49 5.01 6.31
C GLU A 45 25.15 5.38 5.66
N THR A 46 25.22 6.18 4.59
CA THR A 46 24.03 6.59 3.84
C THR A 46 23.32 5.38 3.21
N GLU A 47 24.08 4.46 2.60
CA GLU A 47 23.54 3.20 2.08
C GLU A 47 22.84 2.40 3.18
N THR A 48 23.48 2.26 4.34
CA THR A 48 22.92 1.48 5.44
C THR A 48 21.61 2.07 5.92
N ALA A 49 21.55 3.39 6.11
CA ALA A 49 20.34 4.09 6.51
C ALA A 49 19.21 3.97 5.47
N VAL A 50 19.54 4.12 4.18
CA VAL A 50 18.56 4.01 3.09
C VAL A 50 18.06 2.58 2.94
N ASN A 51 18.94 1.58 2.96
CA ASN A 51 18.57 0.17 2.89
C ASN A 51 17.67 -0.22 4.07
N LYS A 52 17.95 0.29 5.27
CA LYS A 52 17.09 0.09 6.44
C LYS A 52 15.71 0.71 6.24
N LEU A 53 15.63 1.95 5.77
CA LEU A 53 14.34 2.60 5.46
C LEU A 53 13.53 1.80 4.42
N VAL A 54 14.19 1.33 3.37
CA VAL A 54 13.56 0.53 2.31
C VAL A 54 13.02 -0.78 2.88
N ALA A 55 13.86 -1.57 3.54
CA ALA A 55 13.48 -2.90 4.02
C ALA A 55 12.48 -2.86 5.18
N GLU A 56 12.64 -1.94 6.12
CA GLU A 56 11.80 -1.91 7.33
C GLU A 56 10.48 -1.17 7.13
N THR A 57 10.41 -0.25 6.16
CA THR A 57 9.25 0.64 5.96
C THR A 57 8.67 0.55 4.57
N LEU A 58 9.43 0.91 3.53
CA LEU A 58 8.88 1.06 2.18
C LEU A 58 8.39 -0.27 1.60
N ASP A 59 9.15 -1.34 1.79
CA ASP A 59 8.76 -2.69 1.34
C ASP A 59 7.47 -3.15 2.02
N LYS A 60 7.34 -2.93 3.33
CA LYS A 60 6.10 -3.26 4.06
C LYS A 60 4.90 -2.47 3.59
N ILE A 61 5.07 -1.20 3.22
CA ILE A 61 3.99 -0.37 2.66
C ILE A 61 3.59 -0.88 1.29
N ILE A 62 4.55 -1.23 0.43
CA ILE A 62 4.29 -1.81 -0.90
C ILE A 62 3.51 -3.12 -0.75
N ASP A 63 3.96 -4.00 0.14
CA ASP A 63 3.31 -5.29 0.41
C ASP A 63 1.91 -5.12 0.99
N GLY A 64 1.74 -4.21 1.95
CA GLY A 64 0.43 -3.88 2.52
C GLY A 64 -0.52 -3.31 1.48
N ALA A 65 -0.05 -2.37 0.65
CA ALA A 65 -0.85 -1.79 -0.43
C ALA A 65 -1.24 -2.84 -1.48
N LYS A 66 -0.32 -3.76 -1.82
CA LYS A 66 -0.60 -4.89 -2.70
C LYS A 66 -1.67 -5.80 -2.09
N THR A 67 -1.49 -6.22 -0.85
CA THR A 67 -2.43 -7.10 -0.12
C THR A 67 -3.82 -6.52 -0.09
N VAL A 68 -3.96 -5.24 0.25
CA VAL A 68 -5.27 -4.56 0.26
C VAL A 68 -5.84 -4.45 -1.15
N SER A 69 -5.01 -4.13 -2.15
CA SER A 69 -5.47 -4.04 -3.54
C SER A 69 -5.95 -5.38 -4.11
N GLU A 70 -5.35 -6.49 -3.69
CA GLU A 70 -5.74 -7.86 -4.06
C GLU A 70 -6.99 -8.30 -3.31
N ALA A 71 -7.07 -8.01 -1.99
CA ALA A 71 -8.23 -8.35 -1.16
C ALA A 71 -9.51 -7.59 -1.57
N ILE A 72 -9.38 -6.34 -2.02
CA ILE A 72 -10.52 -5.56 -2.54
C ILE A 72 -10.95 -6.06 -3.93
N GLY A 73 -10.06 -6.71 -4.70
CA GLY A 73 -10.37 -7.25 -6.03
C GLY A 73 -11.02 -6.25 -6.99
N ASP A 74 -11.85 -6.73 -7.91
CA ASP A 74 -12.77 -5.91 -8.72
C ASP A 74 -14.18 -5.87 -8.09
N VAL A 75 -14.24 -5.78 -6.76
CA VAL A 75 -15.50 -5.92 -6.02
C VAL A 75 -16.31 -4.63 -6.17
N ASN A 76 -17.13 -4.53 -7.22
CA ASN A 76 -18.05 -3.42 -7.55
C ASN A 76 -19.08 -3.02 -6.45
N ALA A 77 -18.98 -3.61 -5.25
CA ALA A 77 -19.89 -3.37 -4.14
C ALA A 77 -19.43 -2.20 -3.23
N PRO A 78 -20.37 -1.42 -2.66
CA PRO A 78 -20.06 -0.48 -1.60
C PRO A 78 -19.44 -1.18 -0.38
N ILE A 79 -18.40 -0.59 0.22
CA ILE A 79 -17.93 -1.05 1.55
C ILE A 79 -19.03 -0.70 2.56
N GLY A 80 -19.61 -1.72 3.19
CA GLY A 80 -20.73 -1.57 4.11
C GLY A 80 -22.09 -1.47 3.43
N ASN A 81 -22.34 -2.29 2.40
CA ASN A 81 -23.70 -2.44 1.87
C ASN A 81 -24.60 -3.09 2.93
N ILE A 82 -25.31 -2.30 3.73
CA ILE A 82 -26.26 -2.79 4.74
C ILE A 82 -27.44 -3.52 4.10
N ALA A 83 -27.73 -3.27 2.81
CA ALA A 83 -28.78 -3.99 2.09
C ALA A 83 -28.47 -5.49 1.92
N ASP A 84 -27.18 -5.90 1.87
CA ASP A 84 -26.78 -7.31 1.79
C ASP A 84 -26.74 -8.00 3.17
N GLN A 85 -26.73 -7.24 4.27
CA GLN A 85 -26.81 -7.81 5.63
C GLN A 85 -28.22 -8.33 5.97
N ALA A 86 -29.24 -7.98 5.19
CA ALA A 86 -30.60 -8.48 5.40
C ALA A 86 -30.81 -9.94 4.95
N THR A 87 -29.85 -10.54 4.23
CA THR A 87 -29.97 -11.94 3.74
C THR A 87 -28.99 -12.93 4.37
N ALA A 88 -28.03 -12.47 5.18
CA ALA A 88 -27.13 -13.34 5.93
C ALA A 88 -27.27 -13.09 7.43
N GLY A 89 -28.39 -13.55 8.00
CA GLY A 89 -28.59 -13.58 9.44
C GLY A 89 -27.53 -14.43 10.12
N THR A 90 -26.44 -13.81 10.56
CA THR A 90 -25.61 -14.35 11.62
C THR A 90 -26.24 -13.90 12.93
N ALA A 91 -26.95 -14.82 13.56
CA ALA A 91 -27.47 -14.62 14.91
C ALA A 91 -26.31 -14.26 15.83
N ALA A 92 -26.35 -13.06 16.41
CA ALA A 92 -25.49 -12.72 17.53
C ALA A 92 -25.91 -13.60 18.71
N GLU A 93 -25.10 -14.58 19.06
CA GLU A 93 -25.27 -15.35 20.29
C GLU A 93 -25.04 -14.43 21.49
N LYS A 94 -26.10 -14.24 22.28
CA LYS A 94 -26.03 -13.54 23.56
C LYS A 94 -25.25 -14.43 24.54
N VAL A 95 -23.98 -14.12 24.75
CA VAL A 95 -23.20 -14.63 25.88
C VAL A 95 -23.59 -13.85 27.12
N ILE A 96 -24.54 -14.46 27.87
CA ILE A 96 -24.97 -14.23 29.27
C ILE A 96 -25.20 -12.77 29.71
#